data_AF-A0A7V9NUS4-F1
#
_entry.id   AF-A0A7V9NUS4-F1
#
_cell.length_a   1.000
_cell.length_b   1.000
_cell.length_c   1.000
_cell.angle_alpha   90.00
_cell.angle_beta   90.00
_cell.angle_gamma   90.00
#
_symmetry.space_group_name_H-M   'P 1'
#
loop_
_entity.id
_entity.type
_entity.pdbx_description
1 polymer ?
#
loop_
_entity_poly.entity_id
_entity_poly.type
_entity_poly.pdbx_seq_one_letter_code
_entity_poly.pdbx_strand_id
1 'polypeptide(L)' 'MQRVLVLGPGGAGKSVLSRELAGVTGLPLVHLDREFWGPGWIRP' A
#
# COMPACT_ATOMS: atom_id res chain seq x y z
N MET A 1 -15.28 -7.99 8.12
CA MET A 1 -13.95 -8.11 7.47
C MET A 1 -13.08 -6.96 7.94
N GLN A 2 -11.89 -7.25 8.48
CA GLN A 2 -10.98 -6.23 9.04
C GLN A 2 -9.81 -5.99 8.08
N ARG A 3 -9.41 -4.73 7.88
CA ARG A 3 -8.29 -4.33 7.02
C ARG A 3 -7.53 -3.18 7.69
N VAL A 4 -6.23 -3.09 7.41
CA VAL A 4 -5.38 -1.96 7.83
C VAL A 4 -5.08 -1.10 6.61
N LEU A 5 -5.37 0.19 6.71
CA LEU A 5 -5.05 1.18 5.68
C LEU A 5 -3.90 2.06 6.17
N VAL A 6 -2.80 2.10 5.41
CA VAL A 6 -1.61 2.91 5.72
C VAL A 6 -1.61 4.15 4.84
N LEU A 7 -1.81 5.33 5.44
CA LEU A 7 -1.88 6.64 4.77
C LEU A 7 -0.78 7.58 5.26
N GLY A 8 -0.46 8.59 4.44
CA GLY A 8 0.58 9.58 4.75
C GLY A 8 1.22 10.19 3.50
N PRO A 9 1.96 11.30 3.66
CA PRO A 9 2.55 12.03 2.54
C PRO A 9 3.64 11.21 1.80
N GLY A 10 4.05 11.69 0.63
CA GLY A 10 5.18 11.13 -0.13
C GLY A 10 6.45 11.11 0.73
N GLY A 11 7.23 10.04 0.65
CA GLY A 11 8.46 9.88 1.45
C GLY A 11 8.26 9.50 2.93
N ALA A 12 7.03 9.43 3.45
CA ALA A 12 6.75 9.12 4.86
C ALA A 12 7.03 7.66 5.30
N GLY A 13 7.64 6.82 4.44
CA GLY A 13 7.97 5.43 4.81
C GLY A 13 6.81 4.41 4.76
N LYS A 14 5.63 4.78 4.23
CA LYS A 14 4.45 3.89 4.14
C LYS A 14 4.77 2.52 3.55
N SER A 15 5.48 2.48 2.42
CA SER A 15 5.80 1.21 1.76
C SER A 15 6.77 0.34 2.55
N VAL A 16 7.59 0.94 3.44
CA VAL A 16 8.43 0.18 4.38
C VAL A 16 7.56 -0.41 5.48
N LEU A 17 6.79 0.43 6.17
CA LEU A 17 5.89 0.00 7.24
C LEU A 17 4.91 -1.09 6.77
N SER A 18 4.29 -0.93 5.60
CA SER A 18 3.34 -1.91 5.08
C SER A 18 3.97 -3.27 4.78
N ARG A 19 5.25 -3.32 4.36
CA ARG A 19 5.99 -4.58 4.14
C ARG A 19 6.33 -5.26 5.45
N GLU A 20 6.80 -4.51 6.45
CA GLU A 20 7.08 -5.05 7.77
C GLU A 20 5.81 -5.57 8.44
N LEU A 21 4.71 -4.81 8.37
CA LEU A 21 3.42 -5.23 8.91
C LEU A 21 2.92 -6.51 8.25
N ALA A 22 3.02 -6.62 6.92
CA ALA A 22 2.67 -7.84 6.21
C ALA A 22 3.56 -9.03 6.64
N GLY A 23 4.87 -8.82 6.83
CA GLY A 23 5.78 -9.85 7.32
C GLY A 23 5.45 -10.36 8.72
N VAL A 24 5.10 -9.46 9.64
CA VAL A 24 4.75 -9.82 11.02
C VAL A 24 3.36 -10.46 11.13
N THR A 25 2.39 -9.98 10.35
CA THR A 25 1.00 -10.44 10.45
C THR A 25 0.67 -11.61 9.52
N GLY A 26 1.48 -11.85 8.49
CA GLY A 26 1.17 -12.79 7.41
C GLY A 26 -0.01 -12.35 6.52
N LEU A 27 -0.49 -11.12 6.67
CA LEU A 27 -1.62 -10.61 5.89
C LEU A 27 -1.19 -10.20 4.47
N PRO A 28 -2.08 -10.34 3.47
CA PRO A 28 -1.80 -9.86 2.11
C PRO A 28 -1.53 -8.35 2.08
N LEU A 29 -0.47 -7.96 1.37
CA LEU A 29 -0.12 -6.57 1.11
C LEU A 29 -0.61 -6.13 -0.27
N VAL A 30 -1.44 -5.09 -0.31
CA VAL A 30 -1.91 -4.46 -1.55
C VAL A 30 -1.46 -3.00 -1.58
N HIS A 31 -0.74 -2.63 -2.63
CA HIS A 31 -0.34 -1.25 -2.90
C HIS A 31 -1.38 -0.61 -3.84
N LEU A 32 -2.32 0.16 -3.27
CA LEU A 32 -3.46 0.72 -4.00
C LEU A 32 -3.07 1.65 -5.14
N ASP A 33 -1.94 2.35 -5.02
CA ASP A 33 -1.40 3.20 -6.07
C ASP A 33 -1.06 2.40 -7.33
N ARG A 34 -0.48 1.21 -7.18
CA ARG A 34 -0.17 0.31 -8.30
C ARG A 34 -1.42 -0.31 -8.94
N GLU A 35 -2.43 -0.62 -8.13
CA GLU A 35 -3.68 -1.23 -8.62
C GLU A 35 -4.58 -0.21 -9.34
N PHE A 36 -4.55 1.05 -8.89
CA PHE A 36 -5.45 2.08 -9.37
C PHE A 36 -4.86 2.93 -10.51
N TRP A 37 -3.54 3.13 -10.52
CA TRP A 37 -2.88 3.96 -11.52
C TRP A 37 -2.10 3.11 -12.52
N GLY A 38 -2.49 3.22 -13.79
CA GLY A 38 -1.75 2.66 -14.92
C GLY A 38 -0.59 3.54 -15.39
N PRO A 39 0.09 3.15 -16.49
CA PRO A 39 1.13 3.96 -17.10
C PRO A 39 0.67 5.40 -17.35
N GLY A 40 1.52 6.36 -17.02
CA GLY A 40 1.18 7.79 -17.15
C GLY A 40 0.23 8.33 -16.09
N TRP A 41 0.01 7.61 -14.98
CA TRP A 41 -0.90 8.01 -13.90
C TRP A 41 -2.35 8.17 -14.37
N ILE A 42 -2.76 7.35 -15.32
CA ILE A 42 -4.13 7.28 -15.83
C ILE A 42 -4.88 6.21 -15.05
N ARG A 43 -6.11 6.52 -14.66
CA ARG A 43 -7.04 5.62 -13.96
C ARG A 43 -8.11 5.11 -14.94
N PRO A 44 -8.68 3.90 -14.73
CA PRO A 44 -9.78 3.37 -15.55
C PRO A 44 -11.01 4.28 -15.58
#